data_AF-A0A3N5Z3M6-F1
#
_entry.id   AF-A0A3N5Z3M6-F1
#
_cell.length_a   1.000
_cell.length_b   1.000
_cell.length_c   1.000
_cell.angle_alpha   90.00
_cell.angle_beta   90.00
_cell.angle_gamma   90.00
#
_symmetry.space_group_name_H-M   'P 1'
#
loop_
_entity.id
_entity.type
_entity.pdbx_description
1 polymer ?
#
loop_
_entity_poly.entity_id
_entity_poly.type
_entity_poly.pdbx_seq_one_letter_code
_entity_poly.pdbx_strand_id
1 'polypeptide(L)' 'MSDNGVIVGIDLGTTFSEVAALEGDRPRVLGSGNKMLPSCVGLSPQGQLLIGEPARNQLLVY' A
#
# COMPACT_ATOMS: atom_id res chain seq x y z
N MET A 1 -8.50 -28.63 -2.61
CA MET A 1 -7.37 -27.68 -2.74
C MET A 1 -7.24 -27.41 -4.23
N SER A 2 -7.76 -26.32 -4.76
CA SER A 2 -7.10 -25.03 -4.66
C SER A 2 -8.08 -23.86 -4.80
N ASP A 3 -8.26 -23.08 -3.73
CA ASP A 3 -8.56 -21.66 -3.89
C ASP A 3 -7.35 -21.05 -4.60
N ASN A 4 -7.43 -20.89 -5.93
CA ASN A 4 -6.40 -20.18 -6.68
C ASN A 4 -6.55 -18.69 -6.40
N GLY A 5 -6.06 -18.26 -5.24
CA GLY A 5 -5.92 -16.84 -4.92
C GLY A 5 -5.12 -16.11 -6.01
N VAL A 6 -5.47 -14.86 -6.26
CA VAL A 6 -4.72 -14.01 -7.21
C VAL A 6 -3.33 -13.75 -6.62
N ILE A 7 -2.29 -14.19 -7.32
CA ILE A 7 -0.90 -13.87 -6.97
C ILE A 7 -0.63 -12.41 -7.33
N VAL A 8 -0.03 -11.68 -6.39
CA VAL A 8 0.37 -10.28 -6.58
C VAL A 8 1.87 -10.12 -6.44
N GLY A 9 2.43 -9.17 -7.19
CA GLY A 9 3.76 -8.63 -6.97
C GLY A 9 3.67 -7.46 -6.00
N ILE A 10 4.55 -7.44 -5.00
CA ILE A 10 4.66 -6.34 -4.04
C ILE A 10 6.07 -5.79 -4.14
N ASP A 11 6.18 -4.50 -4.45
CA ASP A 11 7.40 -3.73 -4.24
C ASP A 11 7.32 -3.11 -2.84
N LEU A 12 8.16 -3.58 -1.93
CA LEU A 12 8.23 -3.11 -0.54
C LEU A 12 9.45 -2.20 -0.38
N GLY A 13 9.37 -1.01 -0.97
CA GLY A 13 10.42 -0.01 -0.90
C GLY A 13 10.46 0.76 0.42
N THR A 14 11.59 1.40 0.71
CA THR A 14 11.80 2.15 1.96
C THR A 14 10.88 3.37 2.10
N THR A 15 10.64 4.12 1.02
CA THR A 15 9.86 5.36 1.05
C THR A 15 8.43 5.16 0.52
N PHE A 16 8.30 4.38 -0.55
CA PHE A 16 7.02 4.04 -1.17
C PHE A 16 6.98 2.54 -1.45
N SER A 17 5.78 1.99 -1.43
CA SER A 17 5.45 0.63 -1.81
C SER A 17 4.42 0.64 -2.94
N GLU A 18 4.37 -0.45 -3.70
CA GLU A 18 3.44 -0.65 -4.81
C GLU A 18 2.95 -2.10 -4.83
N VAL A 19 1.76 -2.33 -5.37
CA VAL A 19 1.23 -3.67 -5.61
C VAL A 19 0.68 -3.80 -7.02
N ALA A 20 0.99 -4.90 -7.69
CA ALA A 20 0.50 -5.22 -9.03
C ALA A 20 0.01 -6.67 -9.12
N ALA A 21 -0.90 -6.94 -10.04
CA ALA A 21 -1.30 -8.30 -10.41
C ALA A 21 -1.27 -8.46 -11.93
N LEU A 22 -1.29 -9.70 -12.41
CA LEU A 22 -1.55 -9.97 -13.82
C LEU A 22 -3.06 -9.90 -14.08
N GLU A 23 -3.48 -9.02 -14.99
CA GLU A 23 -4.82 -8.98 -15.55
C GLU A 23 -4.74 -9.42 -17.01
N GLY A 24 -5.15 -10.66 -17.29
CA GLY A 24 -4.77 -11.34 -18.53
C GLY A 24 -3.25 -11.51 -18.62
N ASP A 25 -2.67 -11.15 -19.76
CA ASP A 25 -1.22 -11.26 -20.00
C ASP A 25 -0.46 -9.95 -19.72
N ARG A 26 -1.06 -9.00 -18.98
CA ARG A 26 -0.44 -7.70 -18.71
C ARG A 26 -0.38 -7.39 -17.20
N PRO A 27 0.76 -6.87 -16.70
CA PRO A 27 0.83 -6.37 -15.34
C PRO A 27 -0.04 -5.12 -15.19
N ARG A 28 -0.87 -5.10 -14.16
CA ARG A 28 -1.66 -3.94 -13.75
C ARG A 28 -1.34 -3.58 -12.31
N VAL A 29 -0.93 -2.33 -12.12
CA VAL A 29 -0.78 -1.73 -10.79
C VAL A 29 -2.17 -1.53 -10.17
N LEU A 30 -2.35 -2.06 -8.95
CA LEU A 30 -3.58 -2.00 -8.18
C LEU A 30 -3.63 -0.73 -7.32
N GLY A 31 -4.82 -0.34 -6.87
CA GLY A 31 -5.06 0.87 -6.08
C GLY A 31 -5.84 1.95 -6.83
N SER A 32 -6.33 2.94 -6.08
CA SER A 32 -7.09 4.08 -6.56
C SER A 32 -6.28 5.37 -6.43
N GLY A 33 -6.32 6.26 -7.43
CA GLY A 33 -5.60 7.53 -7.38
C GLY A 33 -4.09 7.35 -7.57
N ASN A 34 -3.28 7.91 -6.67
CA ASN A 34 -1.84 7.69 -6.67
C ASN A 34 -1.54 6.25 -6.25
N LYS A 35 -0.96 5.47 -7.16
CA LYS A 35 -0.75 4.03 -6.97
C LYS A 35 0.48 3.68 -6.13
N MET A 36 1.32 4.66 -5.84
CA MET A 36 2.41 4.51 -4.87
C MET A 36 1.92 4.88 -3.48
N LEU A 37 2.05 3.93 -2.55
CA LEU A 37 1.68 4.09 -1.14
C LEU A 37 2.92 4.48 -0.33
N PRO A 38 2.91 5.55 0.50
CA PRO A 38 4.01 5.80 1.42
C PRO A 38 4.27 4.60 2.34
N SER A 39 5.52 4.19 2.47
CA SER A 39 5.95 3.11 3.37
C SER A 39 6.03 3.63 4.80
N CYS A 40 4.87 4.02 5.35
CA CYS A 40 4.75 4.65 6.66
C CYS A 40 3.63 4.01 7.47
N VAL A 41 3.89 3.80 8.76
CA VAL A 41 2.90 3.37 9.76
C VAL A 41 2.93 4.35 10.93
N GLY A 42 1.78 4.58 11.55
CA GLY A 42 1.64 5.47 12.68
C GLY A 42 0.43 5.11 13.56
N LEU A 43 0.30 5.78 14.70
CA LEU A 43 -0.84 5.63 15.59
C LEU A 43 -1.55 6.98 15.72
N SER A 44 -2.89 6.97 15.70
CA SER A 44 -3.67 8.15 16.07
C SER A 44 -3.56 8.44 17.57
N PRO A 45 -3.96 9.63 18.06
CA PRO A 45 -4.02 9.92 19.50
C PRO A 45 -4.94 8.96 20.28
N GLN A 46 -5.92 8.36 19.60
CA GLN A 46 -6.84 7.36 20.15
C GLN A 46 -6.31 5.92 20.01
N GLY A 47 -5.06 5.75 19.53
CA GLY A 47 -4.41 4.45 19.38
C GLY A 47 -4.81 3.66 18.13
N GLN A 48 -5.45 4.28 17.14
CA GLN A 48 -5.80 3.61 15.89
C GLN A 48 -4.59 3.48 14.97
N LEU A 49 -4.43 2.33 14.31
CA LEU A 49 -3.38 2.13 13.31
C LEU A 49 -3.67 2.94 12.04
N LEU A 50 -2.69 3.75 11.63
CA LEU A 50 -2.68 4.49 10.39
C LEU A 50 -1.58 3.94 9.47
N ILE A 51 -1.86 3.87 8.18
CA ILE A 51 -0.97 3.29 7.16
C ILE A 51 -0.97 4.21 5.94
N GLY A 52 0.19 4.41 5.32
CA GLY A 52 0.28 5.16 4.07
C GLY A 52 0.19 6.67 4.25
N GLU A 53 -0.61 7.33 3.41
CA GLU A 53 -0.75 8.79 3.43
C GLU A 53 -1.23 9.35 4.78
N PRO A 54 -2.26 8.79 5.45
CA PRO A 54 -2.63 9.22 6.80
C PRO A 54 -1.48 9.19 7.80
N ALA A 55 -0.65 8.14 7.77
CA ALA A 55 0.51 8.01 8.66
C ALA A 55 1.60 9.04 8.31
N ARG A 56 1.92 9.19 7.01
CA ARG A 56 2.90 10.18 6.54
C ARG A 56 2.48 11.61 6.89
N ASN A 57 1.19 11.93 6.78
CA ASN A 57 0.67 13.27 7.01
C ASN A 57 0.75 13.70 8.49
N GLN A 58 0.91 12.76 9.43
CA GLN A 58 1.16 13.11 10.84
C GLN A 58 2.47 13.89 11.01
N LEU A 59 3.48 13.66 10.18
CA LEU A 59 4.75 14.39 10.23
C LEU A 59 4.60 15.90 9.97
N LEU A 60 3.55 16.32 9.26
CA LEU A 60 3.27 17.73 8.98
C LEU A 60 2.50 18.41 10.12
N VAL A 61 1.98 17.63 11.08
CA VAL A 61 1.20 18.11 12.23
C VAL A 61 2.08 18.25 13.49
N TYR A 62 3.34 17.82 13.41
CA TYR A 62 4.39 18.11 14.39
C TYR A 62 5.24 19.29 13.94
#